data_AF-A0A7C5SBW4-F1
#
_entry.id   AF-A0A7C5SBW4-F1
#
_cell.length_a   1.000
_cell.length_b   1.000
_cell.length_c   1.000
_cell.angle_alpha   90.00
_cell.angle_beta   90.00
_cell.angle_gamma   90.00
#
_symmetry.space_group_name_H-M   'P 1'
#
loop_
_entity.id
_entity.type
_entity.pdbx_description
1 polymer ?
#
loop_
_entity_poly.entity_id
_entity_poly.type
_entity_poly.pdbx_seq_one_letter_code
_entity_poly.pdbx_strand_id
1 'polypeptide(L)'
;MKITTSRLVRVVTDEVAGVFDRTDSNNEPELFFAPFGEATMDGASLYLGFESPSDVVNLFVDLYEDDLIPPGRHGNEPYYDFENATLVWEIYKEKDQQEEGHWCEIESESIYDETRGFKYSGRITLENIEKWKEKTLPFFDDDGYNLYWLRCRLKKSSFEYPPRIRTIRLNTIRATQGRTIKDAETFIGTGLPEQIYKLSYSPVLKGTVELYIEDEQWMERPDFYGSGPQDRHFCIDHKEGKIIFGDGLMGAVPPDGADIVVKHYRTGWGTTSNLPAGLQWSVEGYPSVRATNYSPTNGGRDEESVEEARLRFLKDLRTPYRTVTSEDFEYIARNTPGLRIARTKAYVKGKTVYLVVVPYTPLEEFQRPPEPSDGMLNAICRHIDSHRLVGTCFEVIKPDYIKVYISMKIKAKTGTDKNILRERIIKRLNTYLHPVRGGSDGRGWPPGEPVYRSEIYRVVEGIEGVRCVMDVRIRGEKGAYTDQSGNLILPGENSVVYPGSHSILFLKDQERCRKDG
;
A
#
# COMPACT_ATOMS: atom_id res chain seq x y z
N MET A 1 -12.24 19.36 -15.89
CA MET A 1 -11.95 19.20 -14.46
C MET A 1 -12.50 20.42 -13.74
N LYS A 2 -13.37 20.22 -12.74
CA LYS A 2 -13.81 21.32 -11.87
C LYS A 2 -12.69 21.59 -10.85
N ILE A 3 -12.34 22.87 -10.67
CA ILE A 3 -11.24 23.31 -9.82
C ILE A 3 -11.84 23.84 -8.53
N THR A 4 -11.27 23.46 -7.39
CA THR A 4 -11.59 24.06 -6.10
C THR A 4 -11.07 25.49 -6.07
N THR A 5 -11.97 26.44 -5.92
CA THR A 5 -11.67 27.89 -5.92
C THR A 5 -11.17 28.40 -4.58
N SER A 6 -11.18 27.55 -3.55
CA SER A 6 -10.72 27.88 -2.20
C SER A 6 -9.33 27.34 -1.91
N ARG A 7 -8.67 27.90 -0.90
CA ARG A 7 -7.40 27.44 -0.35
C ARG A 7 -7.62 26.64 0.94
N LEU A 8 -6.90 25.53 1.06
CA LEU A 8 -6.78 24.78 2.31
C LEU A 8 -5.87 25.56 3.27
N VAL A 9 -6.41 25.98 4.41
CA VAL A 9 -5.73 26.79 5.42
C VAL A 9 -5.28 25.96 6.62
N ARG A 10 -6.11 25.01 7.07
CA ARG A 10 -5.82 24.17 8.24
C ARG A 10 -6.11 22.70 7.99
N VAL A 11 -5.30 21.85 8.59
CA VAL A 11 -5.52 20.40 8.68
C VAL A 11 -5.46 20.01 10.15
N VAL A 12 -6.53 19.45 10.69
CA VAL A 12 -6.65 19.14 12.13
C VAL A 12 -7.12 17.71 12.32
N THR A 13 -6.54 17.01 13.29
CA THR A 13 -6.93 15.64 13.65
C THR A 13 -7.49 15.61 15.06
N ASP A 14 -8.63 14.96 15.24
CA ASP A 14 -9.28 14.70 16.52
C ASP A 14 -9.20 13.21 16.82
N GLU A 15 -8.36 12.88 17.81
CA GLU A 15 -8.00 11.51 18.21
C GLU A 15 -8.14 11.31 19.73
N VAL A 16 -7.94 10.08 20.22
CA VAL A 16 -8.11 9.71 21.65
C VAL A 16 -7.34 10.63 22.60
N ALA A 17 -6.14 11.03 22.17
CA ALA A 17 -5.23 11.83 22.97
C ALA A 17 -5.59 13.32 23.00
N GLY A 18 -6.50 13.75 22.13
CA GLY A 18 -6.93 15.13 21.99
C GLY A 18 -6.97 15.58 20.53
N VAL A 19 -7.06 16.90 20.35
CA VAL A 19 -7.10 17.54 19.03
C VAL A 19 -5.74 18.14 18.72
N PHE A 20 -5.24 17.92 17.51
CA PHE A 20 -3.91 18.33 17.07
C PHE A 20 -3.98 19.03 15.72
N ASP A 21 -3.31 20.18 15.62
CA ASP A 21 -3.06 20.84 14.34
C ASP A 21 -1.93 20.14 13.59
N ARG A 22 -2.21 19.68 12.37
CA ARG A 22 -1.30 18.99 11.47
C ARG A 22 -0.96 19.81 10.23
N THR A 23 -1.27 21.12 10.23
CA THR A 23 -1.07 22.00 9.08
C THR A 23 0.41 22.07 8.66
N ASP A 24 1.32 22.19 9.62
CA ASP A 24 2.76 22.20 9.33
C ASP A 24 3.23 20.83 8.83
N SER A 25 2.78 19.74 9.47
CA SER A 25 3.07 18.37 9.02
C SER A 25 2.56 18.09 7.60
N ASN A 26 1.44 18.69 7.20
CA ASN A 26 0.89 18.57 5.85
C ASN A 26 1.70 19.33 4.79
N ASN A 27 2.45 20.35 5.20
CA ASN A 27 3.25 21.20 4.32
C ASN A 27 4.70 20.73 4.21
N GLU A 28 5.24 20.09 5.24
CA GLU A 28 6.60 19.54 5.28
C GLU A 28 6.69 18.13 4.65
N PRO A 29 7.45 17.93 3.55
CA PRO A 29 7.50 16.65 2.82
C PRO A 29 8.04 15.44 3.61
N GLU A 30 8.83 15.71 4.66
CA GLU A 30 9.47 14.69 5.51
C GLU A 30 8.58 14.26 6.68
N LEU A 31 7.49 14.99 6.95
CA LEU A 31 6.56 14.68 8.02
C LEU A 31 5.34 13.91 7.48
N PHE A 32 4.67 13.22 8.40
CA PHE A 32 3.41 12.56 8.16
C PHE A 32 2.57 12.59 9.43
N PHE A 33 1.27 12.35 9.30
CA PHE A 33 0.35 12.29 10.43
C PHE A 33 -0.76 11.26 10.19
N ALA A 34 -1.28 10.67 11.27
CA ALA A 34 -2.43 9.78 11.19
C ALA A 34 -3.74 10.58 11.22
N PRO A 35 -4.60 10.53 10.18
CA PRO A 35 -5.80 11.36 10.10
C PRO A 35 -6.86 11.02 11.16
N PHE A 36 -6.78 9.81 11.74
CA PHE A 36 -7.69 9.30 12.78
C PHE A 36 -6.94 8.85 14.05
N GLY A 37 -5.69 9.30 14.18
CA GLY A 37 -4.80 8.89 15.26
C GLY A 37 -4.27 7.46 15.17
N GLU A 38 -3.29 7.16 16.03
CA GLU A 38 -2.58 5.87 16.05
C GLU A 38 -3.44 4.69 16.51
N ALA A 39 -4.55 4.95 17.20
CA ALA A 39 -5.48 3.91 17.64
C ALA A 39 -6.60 3.63 16.61
N THR A 40 -6.83 4.53 15.64
CA THR A 40 -7.92 4.44 14.64
C THR A 40 -9.28 4.10 15.26
N MET A 41 -9.69 4.82 16.30
CA MET A 41 -10.96 4.54 16.97
C MET A 41 -12.15 5.09 16.18
N ASP A 42 -13.29 4.41 16.30
CA ASP A 42 -14.57 4.90 15.77
C ASP A 42 -14.90 6.27 16.39
N GLY A 43 -15.27 7.23 15.55
CA GLY A 43 -15.54 8.62 15.92
C GLY A 43 -14.38 9.58 15.67
N ALA A 44 -13.13 9.10 15.56
CA ALA A 44 -11.98 9.94 15.24
C ALA A 44 -12.19 10.69 13.91
N SER A 45 -11.74 11.94 13.85
CA SER A 45 -12.12 12.86 12.75
C SER A 45 -10.94 13.68 12.23
N LEU A 46 -10.87 13.79 10.90
CA LEU A 46 -9.99 14.70 10.18
C LEU A 46 -10.80 15.94 9.76
N TYR A 47 -10.31 17.13 10.08
CA TYR A 47 -10.92 18.39 9.70
C TYR A 47 -10.02 19.14 8.72
N LEU A 48 -10.63 19.64 7.65
CA LEU A 48 -10.00 20.47 6.62
C LEU A 48 -10.67 21.83 6.61
N GLY A 49 -9.91 22.87 6.96
CA GLY A 49 -10.39 24.24 7.07
C GLY A 49 -10.02 25.06 5.84
N PHE A 50 -11.03 25.66 5.21
CA PHE A 50 -10.91 26.44 3.98
C PHE A 50 -11.19 27.93 4.24
N GLU A 51 -10.54 28.81 3.47
CA GLU A 51 -10.72 30.28 3.58
C GLU A 51 -12.07 30.75 3.04
N SER A 52 -12.70 29.97 2.17
CA SER A 52 -13.95 30.30 1.48
C SER A 52 -14.73 29.01 1.18
N PRO A 53 -16.05 29.07 1.01
CA PRO A 53 -16.83 27.89 0.64
C PRO A 53 -16.53 27.49 -0.80
N SER A 54 -16.76 26.21 -1.12
CA SER A 54 -16.63 25.71 -2.49
C SER A 54 -17.64 24.61 -2.75
N ASP A 55 -18.30 24.66 -3.90
CA ASP A 55 -19.28 23.65 -4.33
C ASP A 55 -18.62 22.33 -4.76
N VAL A 56 -17.31 22.39 -5.05
CA VAL A 56 -16.49 21.22 -5.43
C VAL A 56 -15.14 21.27 -4.73
N VAL A 57 -14.85 20.21 -3.97
CA VAL A 57 -13.56 20.00 -3.30
C VAL A 57 -12.84 18.82 -3.93
N ASN A 58 -11.68 19.09 -4.53
CA ASN A 58 -10.82 18.08 -5.18
C ASN A 58 -9.51 17.95 -4.40
N LEU A 59 -9.41 16.88 -3.62
CA LEU A 59 -8.28 16.57 -2.75
C LEU A 59 -7.44 15.49 -3.41
N PHE A 60 -6.13 15.65 -3.40
CA PHE A 60 -5.20 14.56 -3.58
C PHE A 60 -4.51 14.28 -2.26
N VAL A 61 -4.68 13.04 -1.82
CA VAL A 61 -4.12 12.53 -0.58
C VAL A 61 -2.94 11.64 -0.95
N ASP A 62 -1.75 12.05 -0.51
CA ASP A 62 -0.56 11.24 -0.60
C ASP A 62 -0.29 10.57 0.75
N LEU A 63 -0.27 9.24 0.77
CA LEU A 63 0.04 8.44 1.95
C LEU A 63 1.55 8.24 2.08
N TYR A 64 2.02 8.29 3.33
CA TYR A 64 3.39 7.96 3.68
C TYR A 64 3.54 6.44 3.82
N GLU A 65 4.20 5.84 2.83
CA GLU A 65 4.42 4.39 2.75
C GLU A 65 5.91 4.00 2.61
N ASP A 66 6.84 4.95 2.76
CA ASP A 66 8.27 4.76 2.44
C ASP A 66 8.96 3.69 3.30
N ASP A 67 8.50 3.49 4.53
CA ASP A 67 8.98 2.50 5.49
C ASP A 67 8.10 1.23 5.54
N LEU A 68 7.10 1.13 4.64
CA LEU A 68 6.24 -0.04 4.53
C LEU A 68 6.79 -1.01 3.48
N ILE A 69 6.54 -2.30 3.70
CA ILE A 69 6.71 -3.27 2.62
C ILE A 69 5.74 -2.93 1.47
N PRO A 70 6.13 -3.15 0.20
CA PRO A 70 5.20 -2.96 -0.90
C PRO A 70 3.98 -3.90 -0.74
N PRO A 71 2.78 -3.48 -1.15
CA PRO A 71 1.62 -4.38 -1.21
C PRO A 71 1.95 -5.60 -2.07
N GLY A 72 1.36 -6.74 -1.71
CA GLY A 72 1.44 -7.98 -2.47
C GLY A 72 1.02 -7.75 -3.92
N ARG A 73 1.66 -8.49 -4.82
CA ARG A 73 1.34 -8.53 -6.26
C ARG A 73 1.56 -9.94 -6.77
N HIS A 74 0.70 -10.38 -7.69
CA HIS A 74 0.81 -11.66 -8.34
C HIS A 74 0.63 -11.50 -9.85
N GLY A 75 1.72 -11.62 -10.61
CA GLY A 75 1.73 -11.30 -12.04
C GLY A 75 1.21 -9.90 -12.34
N ASN A 76 0.23 -9.82 -13.25
CA ASN A 76 -0.47 -8.60 -13.64
C ASN A 76 -1.90 -8.53 -13.06
N GLU A 77 -2.20 -9.30 -12.01
CA GLU A 77 -3.52 -9.29 -11.40
C GLU A 77 -3.85 -7.92 -10.79
N PRO A 78 -5.10 -7.43 -10.98
CA PRO A 78 -5.53 -6.20 -10.35
C PRO A 78 -5.61 -6.38 -8.84
N TYR A 79 -5.57 -5.26 -8.12
CA TYR A 79 -5.79 -5.29 -6.66
C TYR A 79 -7.20 -5.81 -6.36
N TYR A 80 -7.31 -6.74 -5.42
CA TYR A 80 -8.62 -7.23 -4.98
C TYR A 80 -9.35 -6.13 -4.23
N ASP A 81 -10.67 -6.07 -4.39
CA ASP A 81 -11.52 -5.21 -3.57
C ASP A 81 -11.79 -5.90 -2.22
N PHE A 82 -11.31 -5.27 -1.14
CA PHE A 82 -11.55 -5.69 0.24
C PHE A 82 -12.26 -4.58 1.01
N GLU A 83 -12.97 -4.94 2.08
CA GLU A 83 -13.78 -4.02 2.88
C GLU A 83 -12.94 -2.82 3.34
N ASN A 84 -13.41 -1.61 3.04
CA ASN A 84 -12.74 -0.36 3.39
C ASN A 84 -13.29 0.20 4.71
N ALA A 85 -12.50 1.07 5.34
CA ALA A 85 -12.97 1.80 6.49
C ALA A 85 -14.20 2.60 6.09
N THR A 86 -15.23 2.60 6.95
CA THR A 86 -16.43 3.37 6.66
C THR A 86 -16.17 4.81 7.06
N LEU A 87 -16.01 5.68 6.07
CA LEU A 87 -15.80 7.10 6.25
C LEU A 87 -17.09 7.86 6.02
N VAL A 88 -17.34 8.87 6.85
CA VAL A 88 -18.47 9.80 6.70
C VAL A 88 -17.90 11.19 6.48
N TRP A 89 -18.21 11.79 5.33
CA TRP A 89 -17.81 13.15 5.02
C TRP A 89 -18.94 14.11 5.36
N GLU A 90 -18.64 15.18 6.08
CA GLU A 90 -19.60 16.14 6.59
C GLU A 90 -19.10 17.56 6.34
N ILE A 91 -20.01 18.49 6.04
CA ILE A 91 -19.72 19.93 6.01
C ILE A 91 -20.53 20.62 7.09
N TYR A 92 -19.95 21.68 7.66
CA TYR A 92 -20.67 22.49 8.63
C TYR A 92 -21.61 23.47 7.91
N LYS A 93 -22.92 23.33 8.13
CA LYS A 93 -23.96 24.15 7.49
C LYS A 93 -24.71 25.01 8.49
N GLU A 94 -25.28 26.08 7.98
CA GLU A 94 -26.30 26.84 8.70
C GLU A 94 -27.53 25.96 8.95
N LYS A 95 -28.16 26.14 10.11
CA LYS A 95 -29.44 25.54 10.43
C LYS A 95 -30.50 26.64 10.39
N ASP A 96 -31.61 26.39 9.70
CA ASP A 96 -32.68 27.37 9.61
C ASP A 96 -33.11 27.82 11.02
N GLN A 97 -33.01 29.13 11.27
CA GLN A 97 -33.46 29.82 12.50
C GLN A 97 -32.66 29.51 13.79
N GLN A 98 -31.42 29.01 13.73
CA GLN A 98 -30.53 28.86 14.90
C GLN A 98 -29.18 29.57 14.69
N GLU A 99 -28.65 30.22 15.74
CA GLU A 99 -27.34 30.88 15.68
C GLU A 99 -26.21 29.85 15.46
N GLU A 100 -26.31 28.66 16.07
CA GLU A 100 -25.34 27.58 15.91
C GLU A 100 -25.69 26.66 14.72
N GLY A 101 -24.70 26.43 13.85
CA GLY A 101 -24.81 25.50 12.73
C GLY A 101 -24.73 24.04 13.15
N HIS A 102 -24.72 23.13 12.17
CA HIS A 102 -24.63 21.69 12.40
C HIS A 102 -23.81 20.98 11.33
N TRP A 103 -23.30 19.80 11.66
CA TRP A 103 -22.62 18.93 10.71
C TRP A 103 -23.65 18.18 9.86
N CYS A 104 -23.55 18.32 8.54
CA CYS A 104 -24.40 17.63 7.58
C CYS A 104 -23.56 16.63 6.79
N GLU A 105 -23.97 15.38 6.79
CA GLU A 105 -23.38 14.32 5.97
C GLU A 105 -23.58 14.62 4.48
N ILE A 106 -22.52 14.42 3.70
CA ILE A 106 -22.53 14.51 2.25
C ILE A 106 -23.04 13.18 1.69
N GLU A 107 -23.96 13.27 0.73
CA GLU A 107 -24.52 12.09 0.08
C GLU A 107 -23.45 11.29 -0.65
N SER A 108 -23.46 9.97 -0.51
CA SER A 108 -22.44 9.07 -1.07
C SER A 108 -22.27 9.19 -2.59
N GLU A 109 -23.33 9.55 -3.32
CA GLU A 109 -23.31 9.74 -4.78
C GLU A 109 -22.49 10.98 -5.21
N SER A 110 -22.27 11.91 -4.27
CA SER A 110 -21.47 13.11 -4.47
C SER A 110 -20.01 12.94 -4.03
N ILE A 111 -19.59 11.72 -3.65
CA ILE A 111 -18.25 11.39 -3.17
C ILE A 111 -17.59 10.38 -4.11
N TYR A 112 -16.46 10.76 -4.69
CA TYR A 112 -15.62 9.89 -5.50
C TYR A 112 -14.27 9.72 -4.84
N ASP A 113 -14.04 8.58 -4.20
CA ASP A 113 -12.83 8.29 -3.41
C ASP A 113 -11.95 7.23 -4.07
N GLU A 114 -10.86 7.67 -4.72
CA GLU A 114 -9.82 6.78 -5.25
C GLU A 114 -8.86 6.25 -4.18
N THR A 115 -8.86 6.82 -2.97
CA THR A 115 -8.00 6.37 -1.86
C THR A 115 -8.46 5.07 -1.22
N ARG A 116 -9.70 4.64 -1.55
CA ARG A 116 -10.36 3.45 -0.99
C ARG A 116 -10.40 3.51 0.54
N GLY A 117 -10.81 4.66 1.08
CA GLY A 117 -10.84 4.91 2.51
C GLY A 117 -9.44 5.04 3.12
N PHE A 118 -8.56 5.84 2.50
CA PHE A 118 -7.16 6.07 2.92
C PHE A 118 -6.28 4.81 2.95
N LYS A 119 -6.53 3.83 2.09
CA LYS A 119 -5.65 2.66 1.92
C LYS A 119 -4.57 2.86 0.86
N TYR A 120 -4.82 3.76 -0.10
CA TYR A 120 -3.89 4.11 -1.16
C TYR A 120 -3.83 5.63 -1.35
N SER A 121 -2.70 6.16 -1.82
CA SER A 121 -2.66 7.52 -2.32
C SER A 121 -3.63 7.66 -3.50
N GLY A 122 -4.39 8.75 -3.52
CA GLY A 122 -5.48 8.89 -4.48
C GLY A 122 -6.20 10.22 -4.36
N ARG A 123 -7.11 10.46 -5.31
CA ARG A 123 -7.98 11.63 -5.31
C ARG A 123 -9.28 11.36 -4.57
N ILE A 124 -9.75 12.35 -3.82
CA ILE A 124 -11.11 12.41 -3.29
C ILE A 124 -11.80 13.64 -3.90
N THR A 125 -12.88 13.42 -4.63
CA THR A 125 -13.69 14.50 -5.21
C THR A 125 -15.05 14.53 -4.52
N LEU A 126 -15.39 15.70 -3.99
CA LEU A 126 -16.66 15.97 -3.33
C LEU A 126 -17.38 17.03 -4.16
N GLU A 127 -18.56 16.73 -4.67
CA GLU A 127 -19.37 17.65 -5.49
C GLU A 127 -20.68 18.03 -4.78
N ASN A 128 -21.38 19.04 -5.30
CA ASN A 128 -22.71 19.47 -4.81
C ASN A 128 -22.74 19.84 -3.32
N ILE A 129 -21.62 20.36 -2.79
CA ILE A 129 -21.46 20.71 -1.39
C ILE A 129 -21.69 22.21 -1.18
N GLU A 130 -22.94 22.60 -1.01
CA GLU A 130 -23.34 24.01 -0.88
C GLU A 130 -23.68 24.41 0.56
N LYS A 131 -23.87 25.72 0.78
CA LYS A 131 -24.40 26.32 2.03
C LYS A 131 -23.51 26.07 3.26
N TRP A 132 -22.20 26.18 3.06
CA TRP A 132 -21.28 26.11 4.18
C TRP A 132 -21.47 27.31 5.11
N LYS A 133 -21.32 27.08 6.41
CA LYS A 133 -21.26 28.15 7.41
C LYS A 133 -19.86 28.17 8.02
N GLU A 134 -19.34 29.37 8.21
CA GLU A 134 -18.07 29.56 8.88
C GLU A 134 -18.19 29.16 10.38
N LYS A 135 -17.14 28.54 10.93
CA LYS A 135 -17.09 28.12 12.34
C LYS A 135 -15.69 28.29 12.92
N THR A 136 -15.62 28.79 14.13
CA THR A 136 -14.44 28.65 15.00
C THR A 136 -14.54 27.33 15.78
N LEU A 137 -13.56 26.45 15.64
CA LEU A 137 -13.52 25.21 16.41
C LEU A 137 -12.97 25.49 17.83
N PRO A 138 -13.57 24.88 18.88
CA PRO A 138 -13.37 25.29 20.28
C PRO A 138 -11.99 24.94 20.87
N PHE A 139 -11.15 24.24 20.12
CA PHE A 139 -9.86 23.71 20.57
C PHE A 139 -8.65 24.57 20.17
N PHE A 140 -8.90 25.75 19.58
CA PHE A 140 -7.87 26.76 19.31
C PHE A 140 -8.07 27.93 20.28
N ASP A 141 -7.18 28.03 21.28
CA ASP A 141 -7.29 29.02 22.39
C ASP A 141 -6.73 30.41 22.06
N ASP A 142 -6.21 30.67 20.87
CA ASP A 142 -5.89 32.03 20.41
C ASP A 142 -5.85 32.07 18.87
N ASP A 143 -6.29 33.18 18.29
CA ASP A 143 -6.47 33.50 16.86
C ASP A 143 -7.69 32.87 16.15
N GLY A 144 -8.88 33.40 16.43
CA GLY A 144 -10.15 33.08 15.76
C GLY A 144 -10.09 33.07 14.22
N TYR A 145 -9.80 31.91 13.64
CA TYR A 145 -10.02 31.66 12.22
C TYR A 145 -11.45 31.15 12.03
N ASN A 146 -12.32 32.04 11.55
CA ASN A 146 -13.62 31.64 11.04
C ASN A 146 -13.41 30.98 9.68
N LEU A 147 -13.38 29.65 9.65
CA LEU A 147 -13.11 28.87 8.44
C LEU A 147 -14.34 28.05 8.04
N TYR A 148 -14.33 27.63 6.77
CA TYR A 148 -15.30 26.71 6.22
C TYR A 148 -14.76 25.29 6.38
N TRP A 149 -15.46 24.45 7.12
CA TRP A 149 -14.93 23.15 7.53
C TRP A 149 -15.58 21.98 6.79
N LEU A 150 -14.71 21.12 6.28
CA LEU A 150 -15.02 19.77 5.82
C LEU A 150 -14.44 18.78 6.85
N ARG A 151 -15.27 17.86 7.34
CA ARG A 151 -14.89 16.83 8.29
C ARG A 151 -15.01 15.45 7.65
N CYS A 152 -13.99 14.62 7.81
CA CYS A 152 -14.05 13.19 7.54
C CYS A 152 -14.02 12.45 8.87
N ARG A 153 -15.08 11.72 9.19
CA ARG A 153 -15.21 10.95 10.43
C ARG A 153 -15.11 9.46 10.16
N LEU A 154 -14.28 8.78 10.94
CA LEU A 154 -14.15 7.32 10.91
C LEU A 154 -15.35 6.70 11.63
N LYS A 155 -16.31 6.13 10.89
CA LYS A 155 -17.52 5.50 11.47
C LYS A 155 -17.25 4.06 11.92
N LYS A 156 -16.46 3.31 11.15
CA LYS A 156 -16.05 1.95 11.45
C LYS A 156 -14.63 1.74 10.94
N SER A 157 -13.70 1.46 11.85
CA SER A 157 -12.32 1.12 11.50
C SER A 157 -12.23 -0.25 10.84
N SER A 158 -11.39 -0.34 9.80
CA SER A 158 -11.01 -1.60 9.16
C SER A 158 -9.52 -1.61 8.79
N PHE A 159 -8.72 -0.77 9.45
CA PHE A 159 -7.32 -0.60 9.15
C PHE A 159 -6.48 -1.62 9.91
N GLU A 160 -5.58 -2.32 9.22
CA GLU A 160 -4.61 -3.21 9.87
C GLU A 160 -3.53 -2.41 10.62
N TYR A 161 -3.26 -1.20 10.16
CA TYR A 161 -2.43 -0.19 10.83
C TYR A 161 -2.93 1.21 10.44
N PRO A 162 -2.70 2.23 11.27
CA PRO A 162 -3.18 3.58 11.01
C PRO A 162 -2.69 4.12 9.66
N PRO A 163 -3.58 4.69 8.81
CA PRO A 163 -3.13 5.37 7.61
C PRO A 163 -2.26 6.57 8.02
N ARG A 164 -1.21 6.85 7.26
CA ARG A 164 -0.33 8.00 7.49
C ARG A 164 -0.39 8.87 6.26
N ILE A 165 -0.90 10.09 6.41
CA ILE A 165 -0.94 11.07 5.33
C ILE A 165 0.36 11.84 5.35
N ARG A 166 1.07 11.85 4.21
CA ARG A 166 2.19 12.75 3.97
C ARG A 166 1.67 14.15 3.66
N THR A 167 0.74 14.25 2.72
CA THR A 167 0.19 15.55 2.34
C THR A 167 -1.20 15.45 1.70
N ILE A 168 -1.98 16.51 1.87
CA ILE A 168 -3.25 16.78 1.21
C ILE A 168 -3.07 18.02 0.36
N ARG A 169 -3.28 17.89 -0.95
CA ARG A 169 -3.15 18.97 -1.93
C ARG A 169 -4.45 19.16 -2.71
N LEU A 170 -4.76 20.39 -3.06
CA LEU A 170 -5.90 20.72 -3.90
C LEU A 170 -5.51 20.75 -5.38
N ASN A 171 -6.49 20.51 -6.26
CA ASN A 171 -6.37 20.80 -7.69
C ASN A 171 -5.21 20.08 -8.40
N THR A 172 -4.84 18.89 -7.96
CA THR A 172 -3.78 18.12 -8.60
C THR A 172 -4.31 17.31 -9.78
N ILE A 173 -3.46 17.11 -10.78
CA ILE A 173 -3.73 16.26 -11.96
C ILE A 173 -2.67 15.18 -12.12
N ARG A 174 -3.08 14.03 -12.66
CA ARG A 174 -2.12 13.06 -13.17
C ARG A 174 -1.64 13.56 -14.53
N ALA A 175 -0.33 13.70 -14.66
CA ALA A 175 0.32 13.99 -15.92
C ALA A 175 1.24 12.82 -16.27
N THR A 176 1.34 12.50 -17.56
CA THR A 176 2.30 11.52 -18.07
C THR A 176 3.29 12.24 -18.94
N GLN A 177 4.58 11.96 -18.79
CA GLN A 177 5.62 12.53 -19.63
C GLN A 177 5.50 11.94 -21.05
N GLY A 178 5.62 12.80 -22.06
CA GLY A 178 5.72 12.39 -23.46
C GLY A 178 5.37 13.54 -24.39
N ARG A 179 5.82 13.48 -25.63
CA ARG A 179 5.44 14.43 -26.68
C ARG A 179 4.30 13.84 -27.50
N THR A 180 3.19 14.57 -27.56
CA THR A 180 2.09 14.26 -28.48
C THR A 180 2.44 14.76 -29.87
N ILE A 181 2.45 13.85 -30.84
CA ILE A 181 2.51 14.15 -32.26
C ILE A 181 1.07 14.35 -32.72
N LYS A 182 0.70 15.59 -33.07
CA LYS A 182 -0.66 15.98 -33.49
C LYS A 182 -0.81 16.06 -35.01
N ASP A 183 0.31 15.96 -35.74
CA ASP A 183 0.30 15.96 -37.20
C ASP A 183 -0.21 14.60 -37.67
N ALA A 184 -1.33 14.60 -38.40
CA ALA A 184 -1.91 13.37 -38.91
C ALA A 184 -0.96 12.73 -39.93
N GLU A 185 -0.54 11.49 -39.67
CA GLU A 185 0.23 10.69 -40.62
C GLU A 185 -0.74 9.83 -41.43
N THR A 186 -0.64 9.89 -42.76
CA THR A 186 -1.53 9.14 -43.66
C THR A 186 -0.74 8.15 -44.50
N PHE A 187 -1.24 6.93 -44.59
CA PHE A 187 -0.72 5.87 -45.45
C PHE A 187 -1.83 5.34 -46.35
N ILE A 188 -1.46 4.61 -47.41
CA ILE A 188 -2.42 4.01 -48.35
C ILE A 188 -2.39 2.50 -48.17
N GLY A 189 -3.57 1.92 -47.91
CA GLY A 189 -3.79 0.47 -47.83
C GLY A 189 -3.52 -0.22 -49.17
N THR A 190 -2.92 -1.40 -49.11
CA THR A 190 -2.56 -2.19 -50.32
C THR A 190 -3.52 -3.35 -50.60
N GLY A 191 -4.48 -3.60 -49.70
CA GLY A 191 -5.37 -4.78 -49.74
C GLY A 191 -4.68 -6.13 -49.47
N LEU A 192 -3.37 -6.16 -49.27
CA LEU A 192 -2.61 -7.40 -49.02
C LEU A 192 -2.60 -7.77 -47.53
N PRO A 193 -2.49 -9.05 -47.16
CA PRO A 193 -2.26 -9.48 -45.78
C PRO A 193 -1.01 -8.87 -45.14
N GLU A 194 -1.02 -8.72 -43.81
CA GLU A 194 0.15 -8.35 -42.98
C GLU A 194 0.80 -7.01 -43.37
N GLN A 195 0.00 -5.99 -43.70
CA GLN A 195 0.52 -4.68 -44.10
C GLN A 195 1.31 -4.02 -42.96
N ILE A 196 2.44 -3.40 -43.30
CA ILE A 196 3.34 -2.76 -42.33
C ILE A 196 3.61 -1.31 -42.74
N TYR A 197 3.41 -0.39 -41.81
CA TYR A 197 3.67 1.05 -41.99
C TYR A 197 4.51 1.60 -40.85
N LYS A 198 5.44 2.51 -41.15
CA LYS A 198 6.37 3.10 -40.17
C LYS A 198 5.99 4.54 -39.87
N LEU A 199 5.76 4.84 -38.60
CA LEU A 199 5.54 6.19 -38.09
C LEU A 199 6.83 7.01 -38.12
N SER A 200 6.67 8.33 -38.23
CA SER A 200 7.78 9.27 -38.35
C SER A 200 8.63 9.39 -37.07
N TYR A 201 8.01 9.22 -35.90
CA TYR A 201 8.69 9.31 -34.61
C TYR A 201 8.54 8.02 -33.80
N SER A 202 9.64 7.57 -33.19
CA SER A 202 9.67 6.44 -32.26
C SER A 202 10.70 6.72 -31.15
N PRO A 203 10.64 6.05 -29.98
CA PRO A 203 9.67 5.02 -29.60
C PRO A 203 8.27 5.59 -29.33
N VAL A 204 7.24 4.78 -29.59
CA VAL A 204 5.82 5.11 -29.42
C VAL A 204 5.31 4.58 -28.10
N LEU A 205 4.68 5.42 -27.28
CA LEU A 205 4.10 5.03 -26.01
C LEU A 205 2.89 4.11 -26.22
N LYS A 206 2.79 3.08 -25.39
CA LYS A 206 1.74 2.05 -25.46
C LYS A 206 0.33 2.61 -25.31
N GLY A 207 -0.59 2.16 -26.16
CA GLY A 207 -2.00 2.53 -26.13
C GLY A 207 -2.26 4.01 -26.44
N THR A 208 -1.35 4.69 -27.14
CA THR A 208 -1.49 6.12 -27.47
C THR A 208 -1.79 6.38 -28.94
N VAL A 209 -1.71 5.35 -29.80
CA VAL A 209 -1.95 5.50 -31.24
C VAL A 209 -3.45 5.55 -31.51
N GLU A 210 -3.91 6.66 -32.06
CA GLU A 210 -5.29 6.82 -32.53
C GLU A 210 -5.32 6.65 -34.07
N LEU A 211 -5.76 5.47 -34.53
CA LEU A 211 -5.75 5.08 -35.94
C LEU A 211 -7.17 4.90 -36.49
N TYR A 212 -7.42 5.45 -37.68
CA TYR A 212 -8.66 5.32 -38.41
C TYR A 212 -8.42 4.83 -39.84
N ILE A 213 -9.33 4.01 -40.35
CA ILE A 213 -9.41 3.65 -41.77
C ILE A 213 -10.86 3.82 -42.18
N GLU A 214 -11.13 4.59 -43.23
CA GLU A 214 -12.50 4.90 -43.70
C GLU A 214 -13.42 5.42 -42.58
N ASP A 215 -12.92 6.34 -41.75
CA ASP A 215 -13.59 6.91 -40.57
C ASP A 215 -13.89 5.92 -39.42
N GLU A 216 -13.43 4.68 -39.53
CA GLU A 216 -13.60 3.67 -38.49
C GLU A 216 -12.34 3.54 -37.64
N GLN A 217 -12.49 3.59 -36.32
CA GLN A 217 -11.36 3.45 -35.40
C GLN A 217 -10.87 2.00 -35.35
N TRP A 218 -9.55 1.83 -35.41
CA TRP A 218 -8.88 0.56 -35.17
C TRP A 218 -8.24 0.55 -33.78
N MET A 219 -8.20 -0.63 -33.15
CA MET A 219 -7.74 -0.79 -31.78
C MET A 219 -6.37 -1.47 -31.71
N GLU A 220 -5.45 -0.86 -30.97
CA GLU A 220 -4.14 -1.44 -30.69
C GLU A 220 -4.28 -2.71 -29.85
N ARG A 221 -3.64 -3.80 -30.28
CA ARG A 221 -3.55 -5.08 -29.56
C ARG A 221 -2.10 -5.52 -29.41
N PRO A 222 -1.76 -6.24 -28.32
CA PRO A 222 -0.41 -6.77 -28.13
C PRO A 222 -0.03 -7.82 -29.20
N ASP A 223 -1.02 -8.58 -29.66
CA ASP A 223 -0.92 -9.57 -30.72
C ASP A 223 -2.32 -9.78 -31.34
N PHE A 224 -2.40 -10.57 -32.41
CA PHE A 224 -3.67 -10.90 -33.06
C PHE A 224 -4.38 -12.12 -32.44
N TYR A 225 -3.85 -12.71 -31.36
CA TYR A 225 -4.47 -13.90 -30.76
C TYR A 225 -5.87 -13.55 -30.21
N GLY A 226 -6.86 -14.31 -30.66
CA GLY A 226 -8.27 -14.05 -30.33
C GLY A 226 -8.95 -12.96 -31.17
N SER A 227 -8.26 -12.41 -32.17
CA SER A 227 -8.87 -11.52 -33.17
C SER A 227 -9.50 -12.34 -34.30
N GLY A 228 -10.72 -11.99 -34.70
CA GLY A 228 -11.39 -12.55 -35.87
C GLY A 228 -11.03 -11.85 -37.18
N PRO A 229 -11.45 -12.40 -38.34
CA PRO A 229 -11.21 -11.85 -39.69
C PRO A 229 -11.67 -10.41 -39.92
N GLN A 230 -12.67 -9.95 -39.17
CA GLN A 230 -13.31 -8.64 -39.32
C GLN A 230 -12.93 -7.69 -38.18
N ASP A 231 -12.12 -8.14 -37.23
CA ASP A 231 -11.74 -7.33 -36.09
C ASP A 231 -10.72 -6.27 -36.51
N ARG A 232 -11.08 -5.01 -36.28
CA ARG A 232 -10.28 -3.82 -36.61
C ARG A 232 -9.17 -3.64 -35.60
N HIS A 233 -8.25 -4.58 -35.60
CA HIS A 233 -7.11 -4.62 -34.70
C HIS A 233 -5.82 -4.36 -35.48
N PHE A 234 -4.90 -3.67 -34.84
CA PHE A 234 -3.52 -3.55 -35.31
C PHE A 234 -2.56 -3.81 -34.16
N CYS A 235 -1.35 -4.25 -34.50
CA CYS A 235 -0.24 -4.33 -33.57
C CYS A 235 0.76 -3.22 -33.88
N ILE A 236 1.57 -2.85 -32.89
CA ILE A 236 2.66 -1.89 -33.11
C ILE A 236 3.94 -2.39 -32.45
N ASP A 237 5.04 -2.34 -33.21
CA ASP A 237 6.38 -2.37 -32.65
C ASP A 237 6.64 -0.98 -32.04
N HIS A 238 6.49 -0.86 -30.72
CA HIS A 238 6.66 0.41 -30.01
C HIS A 238 8.05 1.01 -30.14
N LYS A 239 9.09 0.19 -30.36
CA LYS A 239 10.47 0.68 -30.50
C LYS A 239 10.67 1.31 -31.87
N GLU A 240 10.27 0.59 -32.91
CA GLU A 240 10.47 1.00 -34.30
C GLU A 240 9.37 1.92 -34.83
N GLY A 241 8.24 2.00 -34.14
CA GLY A 241 7.04 2.70 -34.60
C GLY A 241 6.38 2.03 -35.81
N LYS A 242 6.47 0.68 -35.92
CA LYS A 242 5.88 -0.06 -37.05
C LYS A 242 4.49 -0.56 -36.70
N ILE A 243 3.47 -0.04 -37.38
CA ILE A 243 2.10 -0.54 -37.35
C ILE A 243 2.04 -1.78 -38.23
N ILE A 244 1.41 -2.84 -37.73
CA ILE A 244 1.27 -4.15 -38.38
C ILE A 244 -0.23 -4.48 -38.37
N PHE A 245 -0.77 -4.87 -39.53
CA PHE A 245 -2.16 -5.29 -39.69
C PHE A 245 -2.29 -6.82 -39.79
N GLY A 246 -3.52 -7.31 -39.63
CA GLY A 246 -3.82 -8.74 -39.68
C GLY A 246 -3.68 -9.34 -41.08
N ASP A 247 -3.92 -10.64 -41.18
CA ASP A 247 -3.84 -11.42 -42.42
C ASP A 247 -5.22 -11.70 -43.05
N GLY A 248 -6.30 -11.23 -42.41
CA GLY A 248 -7.69 -11.50 -42.82
C GLY A 248 -8.27 -12.79 -42.22
N LEU A 249 -7.49 -13.54 -41.45
CA LEU A 249 -7.96 -14.63 -40.59
C LEU A 249 -7.89 -14.21 -39.12
N MET A 250 -6.78 -13.60 -38.72
CA MET A 250 -6.52 -13.04 -37.40
C MET A 250 -6.34 -11.53 -37.52
N GLY A 251 -7.45 -10.80 -37.41
CA GLY A 251 -7.50 -9.36 -37.63
C GLY A 251 -7.78 -8.99 -39.09
N ALA A 252 -8.48 -7.88 -39.28
CA ALA A 252 -8.86 -7.35 -40.59
C ALA A 252 -7.66 -6.82 -41.37
N VAL A 253 -7.79 -6.85 -42.70
CA VAL A 253 -6.82 -6.29 -43.65
C VAL A 253 -7.32 -4.93 -44.14
N PRO A 254 -6.51 -3.87 -44.08
CA PRO A 254 -6.85 -2.59 -44.71
C PRO A 254 -7.12 -2.76 -46.22
N PRO A 255 -8.26 -2.26 -46.74
CA PRO A 255 -8.59 -2.38 -48.16
C PRO A 255 -7.55 -1.70 -49.08
N ASP A 256 -7.50 -2.12 -50.33
CA ASP A 256 -6.69 -1.46 -51.36
C ASP A 256 -7.19 -0.03 -51.61
N GLY A 257 -6.28 0.93 -51.59
CA GLY A 257 -6.59 2.35 -51.78
C GLY A 257 -7.22 3.06 -50.59
N ALA A 258 -7.45 2.38 -49.47
CA ALA A 258 -8.02 3.00 -48.26
C ALA A 258 -7.01 3.93 -47.56
N ASP A 259 -7.47 5.09 -47.10
CA ASP A 259 -6.66 6.00 -46.30
C ASP A 259 -6.53 5.49 -44.86
N ILE A 260 -5.30 5.22 -44.46
CA ILE A 260 -4.93 4.84 -43.10
C ILE A 260 -4.43 6.10 -42.39
N VAL A 261 -5.26 6.65 -41.52
CA VAL A 261 -5.01 7.94 -40.85
C VAL A 261 -4.67 7.72 -39.39
N VAL A 262 -3.44 8.07 -39.01
CA VAL A 262 -3.01 8.14 -37.61
C VAL A 262 -3.17 9.59 -37.14
N LYS A 263 -4.22 9.87 -36.37
CA LYS A 263 -4.56 11.25 -35.96
C LYS A 263 -3.55 11.81 -34.97
N HIS A 264 -3.19 11.02 -33.97
CA HIS A 264 -2.14 11.37 -33.03
C HIS A 264 -1.57 10.13 -32.35
N TYR A 265 -0.36 10.28 -31.83
CA TYR A 265 0.30 9.31 -30.97
C TYR A 265 1.30 10.03 -30.06
N ARG A 266 1.86 9.32 -29.09
CA ARG A 266 2.83 9.90 -28.15
C ARG A 266 4.16 9.20 -28.22
N THR A 267 5.23 9.98 -28.06
CA THR A 267 6.60 9.47 -27.95
C THR A 267 7.19 9.83 -26.58
N GLY A 268 8.12 9.01 -26.11
CA GLY A 268 8.80 9.18 -24.82
C GLY A 268 10.28 8.87 -24.90
N TRP A 269 11.01 9.13 -23.81
CA TRP A 269 12.48 9.01 -23.77
C TRP A 269 12.97 8.10 -22.65
N GLY A 270 12.17 7.10 -22.30
CA GLY A 270 12.53 6.07 -21.33
C GLY A 270 12.96 6.66 -19.97
N THR A 271 14.11 6.23 -19.46
CA THR A 271 14.60 6.63 -18.13
C THR A 271 14.91 8.12 -18.00
N THR A 272 15.26 8.81 -19.09
CA THR A 272 15.54 10.27 -19.09
C THR A 272 14.30 11.11 -18.79
N SER A 273 13.11 10.50 -18.81
CA SER A 273 11.83 11.14 -18.51
C SER A 273 11.48 11.14 -17.00
N ASN A 274 12.37 10.60 -16.16
CA ASN A 274 12.27 10.65 -14.69
C ASN A 274 12.95 11.92 -14.16
N LEU A 275 12.17 12.98 -14.04
CA LEU A 275 12.59 14.32 -13.68
C LEU A 275 12.47 14.56 -12.17
N PRO A 276 13.30 15.43 -11.59
CA PRO A 276 13.21 15.77 -10.17
C PRO A 276 11.88 16.48 -9.82
N ALA A 277 11.56 16.51 -8.52
CA ALA A 277 10.47 17.32 -7.99
C ALA A 277 10.75 18.83 -8.16
N GLY A 278 9.68 19.64 -8.10
CA GLY A 278 9.75 21.09 -8.04
C GLY A 278 9.91 21.80 -9.38
N LEU A 279 9.82 21.09 -10.52
CA LEU A 279 9.84 21.73 -11.82
C LEU A 279 8.54 22.50 -12.05
N GLN A 280 8.64 23.67 -12.66
CA GLN A 280 7.51 24.50 -13.04
C GLN A 280 7.15 24.27 -14.51
N TRP A 281 5.87 24.14 -14.77
CA TRP A 281 5.32 23.81 -16.08
C TRP A 281 4.30 24.87 -16.51
N SER A 282 4.38 25.27 -17.76
CA SER A 282 3.34 26.07 -18.43
C SER A 282 2.29 25.16 -19.04
N VAL A 283 1.02 25.53 -18.95
CA VAL A 283 -0.08 24.78 -19.57
C VAL A 283 -0.42 25.42 -20.91
N GLU A 284 -0.27 24.66 -22.01
CA GLU A 284 -0.65 25.11 -23.36
C GLU A 284 -2.13 25.54 -23.36
N GLY A 285 -2.43 26.70 -23.93
CA GLY A 285 -3.78 27.29 -23.94
C GLY A 285 -4.19 28.03 -22.66
N TYR A 286 -3.41 27.96 -21.57
CA TYR A 286 -3.71 28.61 -20.29
C TYR A 286 -2.50 29.37 -19.70
N PRO A 287 -2.16 30.56 -20.23
CA PRO A 287 -0.92 31.27 -19.88
C PRO A 287 -0.79 31.70 -18.42
N SER A 288 -1.91 31.90 -17.71
CA SER A 288 -1.95 32.26 -16.29
C SER A 288 -1.77 31.07 -15.35
N VAL A 289 -1.92 29.84 -15.86
CA VAL A 289 -1.81 28.63 -15.05
C VAL A 289 -0.34 28.20 -15.00
N ARG A 290 0.10 27.86 -13.79
CA ARG A 290 1.38 27.23 -13.52
C ARG A 290 1.12 25.91 -12.82
N ALA A 291 1.78 24.86 -13.27
CA ALA A 291 1.76 23.57 -12.60
C ALA A 291 3.15 23.27 -12.03
N THR A 292 3.19 22.59 -10.89
CA THR A 292 4.42 22.13 -10.26
C THR A 292 4.26 20.67 -9.90
N ASN A 293 5.27 19.84 -10.16
CA ASN A 293 5.29 18.47 -9.66
C ASN A 293 5.87 18.43 -8.25
N TYR A 294 5.09 17.99 -7.27
CA TYR A 294 5.54 17.89 -5.87
C TYR A 294 6.42 16.67 -5.60
N SER A 295 6.32 15.64 -6.44
CA SER A 295 7.14 14.44 -6.39
C SER A 295 7.93 14.29 -7.69
N PRO A 296 9.07 13.58 -7.67
CA PRO A 296 9.78 13.21 -8.89
C PRO A 296 8.84 12.47 -9.84
N THR A 297 8.95 12.74 -11.15
CA THR A 297 8.25 11.90 -12.12
C THR A 297 8.90 10.52 -12.14
N ASN A 298 8.08 9.49 -12.32
CA ASN A 298 8.53 8.10 -12.27
C ASN A 298 7.85 7.29 -13.38
N GLY A 299 8.25 6.02 -13.49
CA GLY A 299 7.69 5.08 -14.47
C GLY A 299 8.37 5.10 -15.84
N GLY A 300 9.20 6.11 -16.14
CA GLY A 300 10.03 6.12 -17.34
C GLY A 300 11.07 5.01 -17.28
N ARG A 301 10.99 4.07 -18.22
CA ARG A 301 11.93 2.94 -18.34
C ARG A 301 12.32 2.76 -19.79
N ASP A 302 13.58 2.40 -19.99
CA ASP A 302 14.06 1.97 -21.30
C ASP A 302 13.46 0.59 -21.63
N GLU A 303 13.53 0.21 -22.90
CA GLU A 303 13.06 -1.09 -23.34
C GLU A 303 13.78 -2.22 -22.58
N GLU A 304 13.04 -3.27 -22.23
CA GLU A 304 13.61 -4.46 -21.58
C GLU A 304 14.63 -5.11 -22.52
N SER A 305 15.86 -5.27 -22.05
CA SER A 305 16.90 -6.01 -22.78
C SER A 305 16.61 -7.51 -22.82
N VAL A 306 17.24 -8.23 -23.75
CA VAL A 306 17.11 -9.70 -23.84
C VAL A 306 17.57 -10.38 -22.55
N GLU A 307 18.64 -9.87 -21.94
CA GLU A 307 19.16 -10.36 -20.66
C GLU A 307 18.17 -10.14 -19.52
N GLU A 308 17.55 -8.96 -19.42
CA GLU A 308 16.51 -8.66 -18.44
C GLU A 308 15.28 -9.53 -18.64
N ALA A 309 14.83 -9.71 -19.89
CA ALA A 309 13.71 -10.57 -20.24
C ALA A 309 13.99 -12.03 -19.83
N ARG A 310 15.22 -12.52 -20.03
CA ARG A 310 15.65 -13.85 -19.58
C ARG A 310 15.60 -13.97 -18.05
N LEU A 311 16.10 -12.97 -17.32
CA LEU A 311 16.05 -12.95 -15.85
C LEU A 311 14.61 -12.91 -15.34
N ARG A 312 13.75 -12.10 -15.97
CA ARG A 312 12.32 -12.04 -15.66
C ARG A 312 11.65 -13.39 -15.90
N PHE A 313 11.90 -14.04 -17.04
CA PHE A 313 11.38 -15.37 -17.35
C PHE A 313 11.80 -16.43 -16.30
N LEU A 314 13.08 -16.45 -15.90
CA LEU A 314 13.55 -17.38 -14.87
C LEU A 314 12.92 -17.12 -13.50
N LYS A 315 12.64 -15.85 -13.16
CA LYS A 315 11.91 -15.48 -11.95
C LYS A 315 10.46 -15.94 -12.04
N ASP A 316 9.82 -15.74 -13.18
CA ASP A 316 8.44 -16.13 -13.46
C ASP A 316 8.24 -17.65 -13.36
N LEU A 317 9.18 -18.44 -13.88
CA LEU A 317 9.17 -19.90 -13.80
C LEU A 317 9.18 -20.43 -12.34
N ARG A 318 9.68 -19.62 -11.39
CA ARG A 318 9.71 -19.95 -9.96
C ARG A 318 8.50 -19.40 -9.21
N THR A 319 7.68 -18.57 -9.85
CA THR A 319 6.47 -18.02 -9.26
C THR A 319 5.36 -19.08 -9.34
N PRO A 320 4.82 -19.55 -8.21
CA PRO A 320 3.72 -20.50 -8.24
C PRO A 320 2.42 -19.78 -8.61
N TYR A 321 1.83 -20.19 -9.74
CA TYR A 321 0.52 -19.74 -10.22
C TYR A 321 -0.61 -20.71 -9.86
N ARG A 322 -0.33 -21.75 -9.07
CA ARG A 322 -1.33 -22.69 -8.56
C ARG A 322 -0.96 -23.10 -7.15
N THR A 323 -1.95 -23.29 -6.28
CA THR A 323 -1.73 -23.77 -4.91
C THR A 323 -1.68 -25.29 -4.84
N VAL A 324 -0.49 -25.89 -5.04
CA VAL A 324 -0.30 -27.35 -4.98
C VAL A 324 0.32 -27.79 -3.66
N THR A 325 1.36 -27.10 -3.19
CA THR A 325 2.01 -27.37 -1.90
C THR A 325 1.61 -26.34 -0.83
N SER A 326 1.92 -26.63 0.43
CA SER A 326 1.76 -25.67 1.53
C SER A 326 2.48 -24.36 1.26
N GLU A 327 3.69 -24.42 0.70
CA GLU A 327 4.49 -23.26 0.31
C GLU A 327 3.82 -22.43 -0.79
N ASP A 328 3.13 -23.08 -1.75
CA ASP A 328 2.38 -22.37 -2.78
C ASP A 328 1.19 -21.60 -2.17
N PHE A 329 0.45 -22.22 -1.23
CA PHE A 329 -0.60 -21.53 -0.47
C PHE A 329 -0.03 -20.33 0.30
N GLU A 330 1.09 -20.53 0.99
CA GLU A 330 1.77 -19.46 1.73
C GLU A 330 2.22 -18.31 0.79
N TYR A 331 2.75 -18.64 -0.38
CA TYR A 331 3.22 -17.68 -1.37
C TYR A 331 2.08 -16.87 -1.98
N ILE A 332 1.06 -17.54 -2.51
CA ILE A 332 -0.08 -16.88 -3.18
C ILE A 332 -0.82 -16.00 -2.16
N ALA A 333 -1.03 -16.49 -0.94
CA ALA A 333 -1.63 -15.70 0.12
C ALA A 333 -0.82 -14.43 0.43
N ARG A 334 0.50 -14.56 0.66
CA ARG A 334 1.39 -13.43 0.99
C ARG A 334 1.45 -12.39 -0.12
N ASN A 335 1.32 -12.83 -1.37
CA ASN A 335 1.36 -11.99 -2.56
C ASN A 335 -0.04 -11.56 -3.05
N THR A 336 -1.07 -11.67 -2.21
CA THR A 336 -2.43 -11.24 -2.57
C THR A 336 -2.43 -9.77 -3.00
N PRO A 337 -2.84 -9.47 -4.25
CA PRO A 337 -2.77 -8.12 -4.81
C PRO A 337 -3.42 -7.06 -3.91
N GLY A 338 -2.62 -6.09 -3.49
CA GLY A 338 -3.08 -4.93 -2.70
C GLY A 338 -3.00 -5.09 -1.17
N LEU A 339 -2.71 -6.29 -0.64
CA LEU A 339 -2.59 -6.54 0.79
C LEU A 339 -1.13 -6.55 1.26
N ARG A 340 -0.86 -6.09 2.49
CA ARG A 340 0.47 -6.21 3.12
C ARG A 340 0.42 -7.29 4.20
N ILE A 341 1.01 -8.43 3.91
CA ILE A 341 1.01 -9.60 4.79
C ILE A 341 2.44 -9.84 5.25
N ALA A 342 2.67 -9.84 6.55
CA ALA A 342 3.98 -10.08 7.13
C ALA A 342 4.39 -11.54 7.00
N ARG A 343 3.48 -12.44 7.40
CA ARG A 343 3.78 -13.87 7.45
C ARG A 343 2.55 -14.70 7.14
N THR A 344 2.80 -15.83 6.51
CA THR A 344 1.83 -16.86 6.18
C THR A 344 2.40 -18.20 6.58
N LYS A 345 1.54 -19.10 7.09
CA LYS A 345 1.92 -20.49 7.36
C LYS A 345 0.77 -21.41 7.01
N ALA A 346 1.03 -22.39 6.15
CA ALA A 346 0.07 -23.41 5.80
C ALA A 346 0.41 -24.74 6.50
N TYR A 347 -0.60 -25.41 7.03
CA TYR A 347 -0.49 -26.76 7.55
C TYR A 347 -1.72 -27.58 7.16
N VAL A 348 -1.57 -28.90 7.12
CA VAL A 348 -2.63 -29.82 6.69
C VAL A 348 -3.17 -30.57 7.90
N LYS A 349 -4.49 -30.57 8.07
CA LYS A 349 -5.17 -31.39 9.08
C LYS A 349 -6.34 -32.12 8.43
N GLY A 350 -6.24 -33.46 8.38
CA GLY A 350 -7.19 -34.28 7.65
C GLY A 350 -7.11 -34.03 6.15
N LYS A 351 -8.19 -33.50 5.55
CA LYS A 351 -8.27 -33.18 4.11
C LYS A 351 -8.33 -31.66 3.83
N THR A 352 -8.10 -30.84 4.87
CA THR A 352 -8.21 -29.38 4.77
C THR A 352 -6.84 -28.75 5.00
N VAL A 353 -6.51 -27.77 4.16
CA VAL A 353 -5.36 -26.89 4.34
C VAL A 353 -5.76 -25.70 5.20
N TYR A 354 -5.08 -25.49 6.32
CA TYR A 354 -5.28 -24.32 7.17
C TYR A 354 -4.17 -23.32 6.90
N LEU A 355 -4.54 -22.09 6.60
CA LEU A 355 -3.61 -21.01 6.30
C LEU A 355 -3.71 -19.92 7.36
N VAL A 356 -2.67 -19.78 8.17
CA VAL A 356 -2.53 -18.73 9.18
C VAL A 356 -1.96 -17.49 8.53
N VAL A 357 -2.59 -16.34 8.74
CA VAL A 357 -2.17 -15.05 8.14
C VAL A 357 -1.88 -14.02 9.22
N VAL A 358 -0.66 -13.49 9.21
CA VAL A 358 -0.23 -12.38 10.07
C VAL A 358 -0.16 -11.10 9.22
N PRO A 359 -1.04 -10.10 9.45
CA PRO A 359 -0.97 -8.82 8.75
C PRO A 359 0.35 -8.10 9.03
N TYR A 360 0.79 -7.30 8.07
CA TYR A 360 1.89 -6.38 8.32
C TYR A 360 1.45 -5.20 9.18
N THR A 361 2.34 -4.75 10.07
CA THR A 361 2.20 -3.48 10.79
C THR A 361 3.57 -2.83 10.96
N PRO A 362 3.69 -1.50 10.77
CA PRO A 362 4.93 -0.77 11.06
C PRO A 362 5.15 -0.56 12.57
N LEU A 363 4.10 -0.70 13.41
CA LEU A 363 4.13 -0.38 14.84
C LEU A 363 5.16 -1.21 15.61
N GLU A 364 6.10 -0.55 16.32
CA GLU A 364 7.13 -1.22 17.16
C GLU A 364 6.56 -1.80 18.44
N GLU A 365 5.58 -1.11 19.00
CA GLU A 365 4.92 -1.47 20.24
C GLU A 365 3.42 -1.45 20.00
N PHE A 366 2.73 -2.45 20.52
CA PHE A 366 1.29 -2.56 20.38
C PHE A 366 0.66 -3.08 21.65
N GLN A 367 -0.47 -2.49 22.03
CA GLN A 367 -1.30 -2.99 23.14
C GLN A 367 -1.96 -4.32 22.76
N ARG A 368 -2.32 -4.47 21.48
CA ARG A 368 -2.86 -5.69 20.87
C ARG A 368 -2.15 -5.95 19.54
N PRO A 369 -1.68 -7.17 19.29
CA PRO A 369 -1.03 -7.52 18.02
C PRO A 369 -1.99 -7.37 16.84
N PRO A 370 -1.48 -7.18 15.61
CA PRO A 370 -2.31 -6.95 14.43
C PRO A 370 -3.14 -8.20 14.09
N GLU A 371 -4.45 -8.06 13.99
CA GLU A 371 -5.35 -9.15 13.57
C GLU A 371 -5.87 -8.89 12.15
N PRO A 372 -5.95 -9.93 11.30
CA PRO A 372 -6.51 -9.76 9.97
C PRO A 372 -8.01 -9.44 10.06
N SER A 373 -8.42 -8.40 9.34
CA SER A 373 -9.83 -8.05 9.16
C SER A 373 -10.56 -9.14 8.38
N ASP A 374 -11.89 -9.24 8.54
CA ASP A 374 -12.68 -10.22 7.78
C ASP A 374 -12.63 -9.90 6.27
N GLY A 375 -12.51 -8.61 5.91
CA GLY A 375 -12.25 -8.15 4.54
C GLY A 375 -10.92 -8.68 3.97
N MET A 376 -9.84 -8.65 4.76
CA MET A 376 -8.54 -9.23 4.40
C MET A 376 -8.65 -10.74 4.19
N LEU A 377 -9.27 -11.47 5.13
CA LEU A 377 -9.45 -12.92 5.00
C LEU A 377 -10.25 -13.28 3.74
N ASN A 378 -11.34 -12.57 3.47
CA ASN A 378 -12.17 -12.79 2.28
C ASN A 378 -11.45 -12.47 0.97
N ALA A 379 -10.56 -11.48 0.95
CA ALA A 379 -9.74 -11.18 -0.23
C ALA A 379 -8.70 -12.26 -0.49
N ILE A 380 -8.05 -12.77 0.55
CA ILE A 380 -7.12 -13.91 0.45
C ILE A 380 -7.86 -15.16 -0.01
N CYS A 381 -9.05 -15.44 0.54
CA CYS A 381 -9.89 -16.56 0.08
C CYS A 381 -10.21 -16.45 -1.40
N ARG A 382 -10.66 -15.28 -1.88
CA ARG A 382 -10.97 -15.05 -3.30
C ARG A 382 -9.76 -15.23 -4.21
N HIS A 383 -8.60 -14.72 -3.78
CA HIS A 383 -7.36 -14.86 -4.54
C HIS A 383 -6.87 -16.31 -4.58
N ILE A 384 -6.93 -17.05 -3.48
CA ILE A 384 -6.56 -18.48 -3.47
C ILE A 384 -7.56 -19.31 -4.29
N ASP A 385 -8.85 -18.97 -4.27
CA ASP A 385 -9.89 -19.69 -5.00
C ASP A 385 -9.66 -19.66 -6.52
N SER A 386 -9.12 -18.57 -7.07
CA SER A 386 -8.76 -18.48 -8.50
C SER A 386 -7.51 -19.29 -8.88
N HIS A 387 -6.72 -19.73 -7.89
CA HIS A 387 -5.45 -20.44 -8.10
C HIS A 387 -5.47 -21.91 -7.63
N ARG A 388 -6.48 -22.31 -6.86
CA ARG A 388 -6.54 -23.66 -6.28
C ARG A 388 -6.95 -24.73 -7.27
N LEU A 389 -6.54 -25.96 -6.98
CA LEU A 389 -7.06 -27.13 -7.66
C LEU A 389 -8.51 -27.42 -7.22
N VAL A 390 -9.36 -27.78 -8.19
CA VAL A 390 -10.74 -28.20 -7.94
C VAL A 390 -10.76 -29.37 -6.94
N GLY A 391 -11.66 -29.28 -5.95
CA GLY A 391 -11.78 -30.29 -4.88
C GLY A 391 -10.87 -30.09 -3.67
N THR A 392 -9.95 -29.13 -3.70
CA THR A 392 -9.12 -28.79 -2.52
C THR A 392 -9.91 -27.94 -1.55
N CYS A 393 -10.01 -28.38 -0.29
CA CYS A 393 -10.60 -27.62 0.82
C CYS A 393 -9.51 -26.84 1.56
N PHE A 394 -9.73 -25.56 1.80
CA PHE A 394 -8.83 -24.73 2.60
C PHE A 394 -9.61 -23.76 3.49
N GLU A 395 -8.98 -23.30 4.56
CA GLU A 395 -9.52 -22.30 5.49
C GLU A 395 -8.44 -21.29 5.84
N VAL A 396 -8.74 -20.00 5.71
CA VAL A 396 -7.85 -18.91 6.11
C VAL A 396 -8.23 -18.49 7.53
N ILE A 397 -7.28 -18.59 8.46
CA ILE A 397 -7.53 -18.44 9.89
C ILE A 397 -6.67 -17.33 10.51
N LYS A 398 -7.20 -16.73 11.58
CA LYS A 398 -6.50 -15.72 12.39
C LYS A 398 -5.39 -16.38 13.24
N PRO A 399 -4.28 -15.67 13.51
CA PRO A 399 -3.26 -16.15 14.42
C PRO A 399 -3.78 -16.11 15.86
N ASP A 400 -3.46 -17.14 16.66
CA ASP A 400 -3.70 -17.08 18.10
C ASP A 400 -2.47 -16.51 18.80
N TYR A 401 -2.56 -15.23 19.20
CA TYR A 401 -1.43 -14.55 19.79
C TYR A 401 -1.17 -14.97 21.23
N ILE A 402 0.07 -15.42 21.49
CA ILE A 402 0.58 -15.85 22.79
C ILE A 402 1.54 -14.79 23.32
N LYS A 403 1.19 -14.13 24.43
CA LYS A 403 2.08 -13.16 25.08
C LYS A 403 3.18 -13.89 25.82
N VAL A 404 4.44 -13.52 25.56
CA VAL A 404 5.63 -14.17 26.12
C VAL A 404 6.35 -13.27 27.11
N TYR A 405 6.63 -13.81 28.29
CA TYR A 405 7.34 -13.15 29.39
C TYR A 405 8.69 -13.83 29.60
N ILE A 406 9.76 -13.05 29.53
CA ILE A 406 11.12 -13.53 29.80
C ILE A 406 11.61 -12.95 31.12
N SER A 407 12.09 -13.84 31.99
CA SER A 407 12.78 -13.47 33.23
C SER A 407 14.22 -13.97 33.15
N MET A 408 15.19 -13.08 33.33
CA MET A 408 16.60 -13.42 33.15
C MET A 408 17.50 -12.84 34.24
N LYS A 409 18.57 -13.60 34.53
CA LYS A 409 19.65 -13.19 35.44
C LYS A 409 20.91 -12.96 34.63
N ILE A 410 21.48 -11.75 34.69
CA ILE A 410 22.57 -11.32 33.81
C ILE A 410 23.72 -10.74 34.62
N LYS A 411 24.95 -10.92 34.10
CA LYS A 411 26.13 -10.15 34.51
C LYS A 411 26.46 -9.12 33.44
N ALA A 412 26.58 -7.85 33.87
CA ALA A 412 27.05 -6.77 33.01
C ALA A 412 28.59 -6.73 32.99
N LYS A 413 29.17 -6.17 31.92
CA LYS A 413 30.59 -5.84 31.88
C LYS A 413 30.88 -4.69 32.85
N THR A 414 32.11 -4.64 33.36
CA THR A 414 32.56 -3.57 34.26
C THR A 414 32.43 -2.21 33.58
N GLY A 415 31.92 -1.20 34.30
CA GLY A 415 31.72 0.16 33.76
C GLY A 415 30.48 0.35 32.89
N THR A 416 29.66 -0.68 32.66
CA THR A 416 28.40 -0.54 31.90
C THR A 416 27.27 0.00 32.78
N ASP A 417 26.54 1.01 32.28
CA ASP A 417 25.31 1.49 32.91
C ASP A 417 24.21 0.42 32.79
N LYS A 418 23.71 -0.03 33.95
CA LYS A 418 22.72 -1.11 34.04
C LYS A 418 21.33 -0.70 33.53
N ASN A 419 20.98 0.59 33.60
CA ASN A 419 19.68 1.07 33.13
C ASN A 419 19.66 1.11 31.60
N ILE A 420 20.69 1.69 30.98
CA ILE A 420 20.85 1.71 29.52
C ILE A 420 20.94 0.27 28.97
N LEU A 421 21.70 -0.60 29.64
CA LEU A 421 21.79 -2.00 29.23
C LEU A 421 20.43 -2.72 29.36
N ARG A 422 19.66 -2.44 30.42
CA ARG A 422 18.31 -3.01 30.59
C ARG A 422 17.39 -2.61 29.44
N GLU A 423 17.32 -1.33 29.11
CA GLU A 423 16.50 -0.84 27.99
C GLU A 423 16.91 -1.48 26.66
N ARG A 424 18.22 -1.59 26.41
CA ARG A 424 18.75 -2.25 25.22
C ARG A 424 18.36 -3.72 25.13
N ILE A 425 18.44 -4.45 26.25
CA ILE A 425 18.01 -5.86 26.32
C ILE A 425 16.50 -5.96 26.06
N ILE A 426 15.68 -5.15 26.72
CA ILE A 426 14.22 -5.16 26.53
C ILE A 426 13.87 -4.89 25.07
N LYS A 427 14.45 -3.84 24.47
CA LYS A 427 14.23 -3.50 23.05
C LYS A 427 14.62 -4.67 22.13
N ARG A 428 15.75 -5.32 22.38
CA ARG A 428 16.22 -6.45 21.56
C ARG A 428 15.30 -7.66 21.69
N LEU A 429 14.81 -7.98 22.89
CA LEU A 429 13.85 -9.06 23.12
C LEU A 429 12.49 -8.76 22.49
N ASN A 430 11.99 -7.54 22.65
CA ASN A 430 10.74 -7.10 22.02
C ASN A 430 10.81 -7.24 20.50
N THR A 431 11.95 -6.85 19.90
CA THR A 431 12.20 -7.02 18.47
C THR A 431 12.23 -8.50 18.09
N TYR A 432 12.92 -9.35 18.87
CA TYR A 432 13.05 -10.78 18.57
C TYR A 432 11.72 -11.53 18.64
N LEU A 433 10.88 -11.21 19.63
CA LEU A 433 9.56 -11.83 19.81
C LEU A 433 8.47 -11.15 18.98
N HIS A 434 8.82 -10.17 18.14
CA HIS A 434 7.82 -9.41 17.39
C HIS A 434 7.15 -10.28 16.31
N PRO A 435 5.81 -10.29 16.19
CA PRO A 435 5.09 -11.16 15.26
C PRO A 435 5.39 -10.87 13.79
N VAL A 436 5.67 -9.61 13.43
CA VAL A 436 5.95 -9.17 12.05
C VAL A 436 7.44 -9.08 11.65
N ARG A 437 8.35 -8.78 12.59
CA ARG A 437 9.79 -8.55 12.30
C ARG A 437 10.76 -9.35 13.19
N GLY A 438 10.20 -10.16 14.09
CA GLY A 438 10.96 -11.02 14.98
C GLY A 438 11.33 -12.34 14.31
N GLY A 439 11.54 -13.35 15.15
CA GLY A 439 12.01 -14.67 14.72
C GLY A 439 13.50 -14.68 14.40
N SER A 440 14.01 -15.88 14.10
CA SER A 440 15.41 -16.12 13.76
C SER A 440 15.81 -15.55 12.39
N ASP A 441 14.85 -15.44 11.47
CA ASP A 441 15.02 -14.89 10.12
C ASP A 441 14.72 -13.39 10.00
N GLY A 442 14.21 -12.76 11.08
CA GLY A 442 13.80 -11.34 11.10
C GLY A 442 12.56 -11.03 10.26
N ARG A 443 11.78 -12.04 9.86
CA ARG A 443 10.58 -11.91 9.00
C ARG A 443 9.27 -12.13 9.77
N GLY A 444 9.31 -12.01 11.09
CA GLY A 444 8.18 -12.22 11.98
C GLY A 444 8.23 -13.57 12.69
N TRP A 445 7.37 -13.79 13.68
CA TRP A 445 7.37 -15.07 14.36
C TRP A 445 6.65 -16.14 13.53
N PRO A 446 7.28 -17.27 13.22
CA PRO A 446 6.64 -18.34 12.46
C PRO A 446 5.48 -18.97 13.27
N PRO A 447 4.25 -19.01 12.74
CA PRO A 447 3.14 -19.67 13.42
C PRO A 447 3.47 -21.12 13.77
N GLY A 448 3.16 -21.53 15.00
CA GLY A 448 3.41 -22.87 15.53
C GLY A 448 4.83 -23.09 16.07
N GLU A 449 5.78 -22.19 15.80
CA GLU A 449 7.18 -22.41 16.17
C GLU A 449 7.45 -22.12 17.67
N PRO A 450 8.04 -23.07 18.43
CA PRO A 450 8.37 -22.87 19.84
C PRO A 450 9.39 -21.76 20.09
N VAL A 451 9.34 -21.13 21.26
CA VAL A 451 10.42 -20.21 21.68
C VAL A 451 11.53 -21.01 22.35
N TYR A 452 12.64 -21.17 21.63
CA TYR A 452 13.78 -21.92 22.15
C TYR A 452 14.58 -21.10 23.16
N ARG A 453 14.87 -21.71 24.31
CA ARG A 453 15.64 -21.07 25.38
C ARG A 453 17.04 -20.70 24.92
N SER A 454 17.69 -21.56 24.14
CA SER A 454 19.02 -21.35 23.56
C SER A 454 19.07 -20.12 22.65
N GLU A 455 18.01 -19.82 21.92
CA GLU A 455 17.96 -18.64 21.06
C GLU A 455 17.86 -17.35 21.87
N ILE A 456 17.10 -17.35 22.97
CA ILE A 456 17.06 -16.21 23.89
C ILE A 456 18.44 -15.92 24.50
N TYR A 457 19.19 -16.97 24.88
CA TYR A 457 20.59 -16.80 25.29
C TYR A 457 21.40 -16.12 24.19
N ARG A 458 21.38 -16.65 22.97
CA ARG A 458 22.12 -16.09 21.82
C ARG A 458 21.76 -14.64 21.53
N VAL A 459 20.48 -14.30 21.54
CA VAL A 459 19.97 -12.95 21.26
C VAL A 459 20.49 -11.93 22.28
N VAL A 460 20.56 -12.32 23.56
CA VAL A 460 20.98 -11.43 24.65
C VAL A 460 22.50 -11.37 24.80
N GLU A 461 23.20 -12.48 24.62
CA GLU A 461 24.67 -12.54 24.70
C GLU A 461 25.36 -11.72 23.61
N GLY A 462 24.71 -11.56 22.45
CA GLY A 462 25.18 -10.69 21.37
C GLY A 462 25.12 -9.19 21.70
N ILE A 463 24.53 -8.78 22.82
CA ILE A 463 24.37 -7.37 23.18
C ILE A 463 25.63 -6.84 23.86
N GLU A 464 26.17 -5.74 23.34
CA GLU A 464 27.29 -5.04 23.96
C GLU A 464 26.94 -4.60 25.39
N GLY A 465 27.83 -4.91 26.34
CA GLY A 465 27.64 -4.66 27.77
C GLY A 465 27.19 -5.90 28.55
N VAL A 466 26.71 -6.96 27.88
CA VAL A 466 26.47 -8.26 28.52
C VAL A 466 27.79 -9.01 28.66
N ARG A 467 28.08 -9.50 29.87
CA ARG A 467 29.24 -10.36 30.15
C ARG A 467 28.87 -11.84 30.01
N CYS A 468 27.77 -12.25 30.64
CA CYS A 468 27.20 -13.58 30.51
C CYS A 468 25.74 -13.59 31.01
N VAL A 469 24.93 -14.52 30.49
CA VAL A 469 23.56 -14.76 30.94
C VAL A 469 23.55 -16.03 31.81
N MET A 470 23.06 -15.92 33.04
CA MET A 470 23.12 -17.01 34.03
C MET A 470 21.90 -17.92 33.96
N ASP A 471 20.71 -17.33 33.92
CA ASP A 471 19.43 -18.05 33.89
C ASP A 471 18.45 -17.32 32.99
N VAL A 472 17.65 -18.09 32.26
CA VAL A 472 16.58 -17.60 31.39
C VAL A 472 15.37 -18.48 31.68
N ARG A 473 14.26 -17.84 32.04
CA ARG A 473 12.96 -18.48 32.23
C ARG A 473 11.97 -17.83 31.30
N ILE A 474 11.28 -18.66 30.53
CA ILE A 474 10.28 -18.23 29.55
C ILE A 474 8.92 -18.68 30.06
N ARG A 475 7.93 -17.79 30.03
CA ARG A 475 6.52 -18.08 30.33
C ARG A 475 5.64 -17.55 29.22
N GLY A 476 4.56 -18.24 28.91
CA GLY A 476 3.55 -17.80 27.94
C GLY A 476 2.15 -17.81 28.54
N GLU A 477 1.22 -17.09 27.93
CA GLU A 477 -0.21 -17.13 28.26
C GLU A 477 -0.95 -18.24 27.48
N LYS A 478 -2.28 -18.29 27.62
CA LYS A 478 -3.21 -19.09 26.80
C LYS A 478 -2.83 -20.57 26.63
N GLY A 479 -2.36 -21.21 27.70
CA GLY A 479 -2.06 -22.64 27.71
C GLY A 479 -0.72 -23.03 27.08
N ALA A 480 0.12 -22.06 26.68
CA ALA A 480 1.52 -22.34 26.38
C ALA A 480 2.26 -22.84 27.63
N TYR A 481 3.15 -23.83 27.48
CA TYR A 481 3.86 -24.45 28.59
C TYR A 481 5.35 -24.58 28.32
N THR A 482 6.14 -24.66 29.39
CA THR A 482 7.60 -24.83 29.29
C THR A 482 7.96 -26.31 29.35
N ASP A 483 8.76 -26.80 28.40
CA ASP A 483 9.26 -28.18 28.40
C ASP A 483 10.41 -28.39 29.43
N GLN A 484 10.93 -29.61 29.50
CA GLN A 484 12.03 -29.96 30.40
C GLN A 484 13.35 -29.22 30.06
N SER A 485 13.52 -28.81 28.82
CA SER A 485 14.67 -28.05 28.34
C SER A 485 14.53 -26.54 28.58
N GLY A 486 13.38 -26.08 29.04
CA GLY A 486 13.08 -24.67 29.29
C GLY A 486 12.57 -23.90 28.07
N ASN A 487 12.24 -24.59 26.97
CA ASN A 487 11.64 -23.99 25.78
C ASN A 487 10.14 -23.77 26.00
N LEU A 488 9.57 -22.72 25.40
CA LEU A 488 8.14 -22.48 25.43
C LEU A 488 7.47 -23.17 24.24
N ILE A 489 6.67 -24.19 24.52
CA ILE A 489 5.84 -24.90 23.54
C ILE A 489 4.49 -24.19 23.42
N LEU A 490 4.08 -23.92 22.18
CA LEU A 490 2.83 -23.25 21.87
C LEU A 490 1.67 -24.26 21.77
N PRO A 491 0.42 -23.85 22.07
CA PRO A 491 -0.72 -24.76 22.13
C PRO A 491 -1.21 -25.26 20.75
N GLY A 492 -0.87 -24.57 19.65
CA GLY A 492 -1.27 -24.98 18.30
C GLY A 492 -0.44 -24.39 17.16
N GLU A 493 -0.64 -24.91 15.96
CA GLU A 493 0.06 -24.50 14.72
C GLU A 493 -0.28 -23.06 14.27
N ASN A 494 -1.41 -22.52 14.73
CA ASN A 494 -1.79 -21.13 14.49
C ASN A 494 -1.29 -20.15 15.56
N SER A 495 -0.56 -20.64 16.56
CA SER A 495 -0.06 -19.79 17.65
C SER A 495 1.11 -18.93 17.18
N VAL A 496 1.05 -17.63 17.45
CA VAL A 496 2.11 -16.65 17.11
C VAL A 496 2.51 -15.90 18.37
N VAL A 497 3.80 -15.70 18.61
CA VAL A 497 4.25 -15.02 19.83
C VAL A 497 4.28 -13.52 19.65
N TYR A 498 4.14 -12.81 20.77
CA TYR A 498 4.43 -11.39 20.87
C TYR A 498 4.99 -11.04 22.26
N PRO A 499 5.78 -9.96 22.39
CA PRO A 499 6.44 -9.65 23.66
C PRO A 499 5.45 -9.17 24.73
N GLY A 500 5.59 -9.74 25.92
CA GLY A 500 5.06 -9.20 27.17
C GLY A 500 6.12 -8.43 27.96
N SER A 501 5.86 -8.17 29.24
CA SER A 501 6.82 -7.48 30.10
C SER A 501 8.01 -8.38 30.47
N HIS A 502 9.23 -7.90 30.29
CA HIS A 502 10.45 -8.67 30.59
C HIS A 502 11.11 -8.22 31.89
N SER A 503 11.61 -9.16 32.69
CA SER A 503 12.28 -8.89 33.97
C SER A 503 13.75 -9.25 33.92
N ILE A 504 14.61 -8.27 34.20
CA ILE A 504 16.08 -8.41 34.12
C ILE A 504 16.70 -8.11 35.49
N LEU A 505 17.31 -9.13 36.08
CA LEU A 505 18.05 -9.04 37.35
C LEU A 505 19.56 -9.04 37.08
N PHE A 506 20.25 -7.99 37.52
CA PHE A 506 21.71 -7.90 37.43
C PHE A 506 22.39 -8.49 38.68
N LEU A 507 23.22 -9.50 38.47
CA LEU A 507 23.96 -10.18 39.54
C LEU A 507 25.28 -9.47 39.86
N LYS A 508 25.79 -9.68 41.08
CA LYS A 508 27.10 -9.19 41.53
C LYS A 508 28.22 -10.11 41.01
N ASP A 509 29.44 -9.58 40.92
CA ASP A 509 30.57 -10.23 40.23
C ASP A 509 31.03 -11.59 40.83
N GLN A 510 30.63 -11.96 42.05
CA GLN A 510 31.17 -13.14 42.75
C GLN A 510 30.65 -14.52 42.27
N GLU A 511 29.58 -14.59 41.48
CA GLU A 511 29.07 -15.88 40.94
C GLU A 511 29.79 -16.29 39.63
N ARG A 512 30.26 -17.54 39.47
CA ARG A 512 30.95 -17.94 38.23
C ARG A 512 29.97 -18.00 37.05
N CYS A 513 30.33 -17.41 35.90
CA CYS A 513 29.58 -17.61 34.65
C CYS A 513 29.50 -19.11 34.32
N ARG A 514 28.38 -19.55 33.74
CA ARG A 514 28.19 -20.92 33.27
C ARG A 514 29.35 -21.28 32.32
N LYS A 515 30.07 -22.36 32.63
CA LYS A 515 30.94 -23.02 31.65
C LYS A 515 30.06 -24.01 30.89
N ASP A 516 30.10 -23.90 29.57
CA ASP A 516 29.51 -24.79 28.56
C ASP A 516 28.05 -24.52 28.18
N GLY A 517 27.85 -24.39 26.86
CA GLY A 517 26.70 -23.79 26.17
C GLY A 517 25.67 -24.74 25.62
#